data_AF-A0A2S5DG46-F1
#
_entry.id   AF-A0A2S5DG46-F1
#
_cell.length_a   1.000
_cell.length_b   1.000
_cell.length_c   1.000
_cell.angle_alpha   90.00
_cell.angle_beta   90.00
_cell.angle_gamma   90.00
#
_symmetry.space_group_name_H-M   'P 1'
#
loop_
_entity.id
_entity.type
_entity.pdbx_description
1 polymer ?
#
loop_
_entity_poly.entity_id
_entity_poly.type
_entity_poly.pdbx_seq_one_letter_code
_entity_poly.pdbx_strand_id
1 'polypeptide(L)'
;MAFQNGKIWIKRLLGAAALLAACHALAQAAPPEPPHSLTRAAASPRPAGVPADYLITPFGYFHPACVQEIRPRESVQADGSIRGANGAVRAGASCQHVRYTLRGEAIGPRDKRPAPQTALTATQSAINGWVLDTELTTSSAYGGINASWTVPANPAAYAGQVVYFFPGLQDYNDVQSILQPVLGWNAFNDNRWTIASWNCCQNGAVNYSSPQAVASGDQIVGTVQNNCAAGAATCSSWNINTQDLTRNVSSALNRTSNYGQTFNWAFGGVLEVYGVSSCGHYPSDGGMSFAGIQLFDANKRQITQGLSWQANVLQQAGCNLNASAAPGVANLSY
;
A
#
# COMPACT_ATOMS: atom_id res chain seq x y z
N MET A 1 6.99 -94.81 -41.59
CA MET A 1 5.70 -94.18 -41.92
C MET A 1 5.95 -92.75 -42.36
N ALA A 2 5.57 -92.46 -43.61
CA ALA A 2 5.23 -91.19 -44.26
C ALA A 2 6.09 -89.89 -44.10
N PHE A 3 6.77 -89.57 -45.22
CA PHE A 3 6.83 -88.31 -46.00
C PHE A 3 7.27 -86.93 -45.41
N GLN A 4 8.50 -86.56 -45.81
CA GLN A 4 8.98 -85.35 -46.52
C GLN A 4 8.18 -84.02 -46.58
N ASN A 5 8.94 -82.93 -46.34
CA ASN A 5 9.11 -81.65 -47.08
C ASN A 5 7.93 -80.72 -47.41
N GLY A 6 8.09 -79.43 -47.06
CA GLY A 6 7.41 -78.29 -47.69
C GLY A 6 8.02 -76.94 -47.27
N LYS A 7 8.32 -76.08 -48.26
CA LYS A 7 9.14 -74.85 -48.20
C LYS A 7 8.29 -73.56 -48.39
N ILE A 8 8.58 -72.53 -47.57
CA ILE A 8 8.63 -71.06 -47.83
C ILE A 8 7.32 -70.22 -48.05
N TRP A 9 7.39 -68.95 -47.56
CA TRP A 9 6.79 -67.64 -47.98
C TRP A 9 5.70 -67.06 -47.03
N ILE A 10 5.96 -66.00 -46.23
CA ILE A 10 6.10 -64.53 -46.46
C ILE A 10 4.76 -63.73 -46.50
N LYS A 11 4.68 -62.74 -45.58
CA LYS A 11 3.84 -61.49 -45.50
C LYS A 11 2.35 -61.57 -45.09
N ARG A 12 1.96 -60.84 -44.02
CA ARG A 12 1.37 -59.48 -44.07
C ARG A 12 1.06 -58.87 -42.69
N LEU A 13 1.26 -57.55 -42.64
CA LEU A 13 0.97 -56.51 -41.64
C LEU A 13 -0.44 -56.51 -41.02
N LEU A 14 -0.51 -56.09 -39.75
CA LEU A 14 -1.44 -55.13 -39.11
C LEU A 14 -0.95 -55.03 -37.64
N GLY A 15 -0.48 -53.92 -37.07
CA GLY A 15 -0.93 -52.54 -37.23
C GLY A 15 -1.79 -52.16 -36.02
N ALA A 16 -1.20 -51.99 -34.83
CA ALA A 16 -1.88 -51.41 -33.67
C ALA A 16 -0.89 -50.60 -32.83
N ALA A 17 -0.71 -49.33 -33.22
CA ALA A 17 -0.06 -48.33 -32.39
C ALA A 17 -1.11 -47.77 -31.42
N ALA A 18 -0.91 -47.99 -30.12
CA ALA A 18 -1.70 -47.37 -29.07
C ALA A 18 -1.36 -45.87 -28.99
N LEU A 19 -2.32 -45.02 -29.35
CA LEU A 19 -2.25 -43.57 -29.17
C LEU A 19 -2.47 -43.24 -27.69
N LEU A 20 -1.40 -42.87 -26.99
CA LEU A 20 -1.45 -42.16 -25.71
C LEU A 20 -1.90 -40.71 -25.97
N ALA A 21 -3.18 -40.44 -25.74
CA ALA A 21 -3.71 -39.08 -25.73
C ALA A 21 -3.28 -38.37 -24.43
N ALA A 22 -2.20 -37.58 -24.50
CA ALA A 22 -1.84 -36.64 -23.44
C ALA A 22 -2.78 -35.43 -23.50
N CYS A 23 -3.79 -35.41 -22.63
CA CYS A 23 -4.61 -34.22 -22.38
C CYS A 23 -3.74 -33.10 -21.79
N HIS A 24 -3.20 -32.25 -22.66
CA HIS A 24 -2.64 -30.97 -22.25
C HIS A 24 -3.82 -30.06 -21.88
N ALA A 25 -4.08 -29.90 -20.58
CA ALA A 25 -4.85 -28.78 -20.09
C ALA A 25 -4.03 -27.51 -20.36
N LEU A 26 -4.33 -26.83 -21.47
CA LEU A 26 -3.91 -25.45 -21.68
C LEU A 26 -4.62 -24.63 -20.60
N ALA A 27 -3.89 -24.31 -19.53
CA ALA A 27 -4.28 -23.23 -18.63
C ALA A 27 -4.37 -21.97 -19.50
N GLN A 28 -5.59 -21.55 -19.83
CA GLN A 28 -5.80 -20.24 -20.42
C GLN A 28 -5.29 -19.24 -19.38
N ALA A 29 -4.21 -18.53 -19.71
CA ALA A 29 -3.80 -17.37 -18.94
C ALA A 29 -5.02 -16.44 -18.86
N ALA A 30 -5.43 -16.08 -17.64
CA ALA A 30 -6.45 -15.09 -17.44
C ALA A 30 -6.08 -13.83 -18.26
N PRO A 31 -7.05 -13.15 -18.90
CA PRO A 31 -6.77 -11.91 -19.60
C PRO A 31 -6.05 -10.96 -18.63
N PRO A 32 -5.06 -10.17 -19.11
CA PRO A 32 -4.35 -9.23 -18.26
C PRO A 32 -5.39 -8.30 -17.62
N GLU A 33 -5.35 -8.20 -16.28
CA GLU A 33 -6.21 -7.23 -15.59
C GLU A 33 -5.95 -5.84 -16.17
N PRO A 34 -7.00 -5.02 -16.38
CA PRO A 34 -6.83 -3.67 -16.84
C PRO A 34 -5.89 -2.91 -15.90
N PRO A 35 -5.06 -1.99 -16.42
CA PRO A 35 -4.08 -1.29 -15.60
C PRO A 35 -4.77 -0.58 -14.43
N HIS A 36 -4.37 -0.93 -13.21
CA HIS A 36 -4.83 -0.26 -12.00
C HIS A 36 -4.50 1.23 -12.10
N SER A 37 -5.52 2.07 -12.14
CA SER A 37 -5.38 3.52 -12.25
C SER A 37 -5.84 4.14 -10.95
N LEU A 38 -4.98 4.93 -10.31
CA LEU A 38 -5.33 5.59 -9.06
C LEU A 38 -6.58 6.46 -9.22
N THR A 39 -7.37 6.52 -8.15
CA THR A 39 -8.59 7.32 -8.10
C THR A 39 -8.27 8.80 -8.25
N ARG A 40 -9.00 9.47 -9.15
CA ARG A 40 -8.86 10.91 -9.37
C ARG A 40 -9.68 11.68 -8.34
N ALA A 41 -9.24 12.90 -8.03
CA ALA A 41 -9.92 13.81 -7.12
C ALA A 41 -11.34 14.16 -7.61
N ALA A 42 -11.63 14.06 -8.92
CA ALA A 42 -12.97 14.20 -9.48
C ALA A 42 -13.97 13.14 -9.00
N ALA A 43 -13.51 11.99 -8.51
CA ALA A 43 -14.39 10.89 -8.12
C ALA A 43 -15.21 11.23 -6.86
N SER A 44 -14.76 12.17 -6.03
CA SER A 44 -15.41 12.48 -4.75
C SER A 44 -15.32 13.96 -4.39
N PRO A 45 -16.07 14.43 -3.37
CA PRO A 45 -15.93 15.80 -2.90
C PRO A 45 -14.51 16.07 -2.39
N ARG A 46 -13.80 16.99 -3.03
CA ARG A 46 -12.42 17.40 -2.73
C ARG A 46 -12.36 18.86 -2.25
N PRO A 47 -11.31 19.27 -1.51
CA PRO A 47 -11.07 20.67 -1.17
C PRO A 47 -11.11 21.61 -2.39
N ALA A 48 -11.56 22.84 -2.16
CA ALA A 48 -11.50 23.89 -3.17
C ALA A 48 -10.03 24.17 -3.56
N GLY A 49 -9.74 24.28 -4.86
CA GLY A 49 -8.39 24.52 -5.38
C GLY A 49 -7.62 23.26 -5.78
N VAL A 50 -8.03 22.07 -5.32
CA VAL A 50 -7.44 20.80 -5.81
C VAL A 50 -7.94 20.53 -7.24
N PRO A 51 -7.06 20.36 -8.24
CA PRO A 51 -7.49 20.07 -9.60
C PRO A 51 -8.16 18.69 -9.71
N ALA A 52 -9.17 18.59 -10.58
CA ALA A 52 -10.01 17.40 -10.69
C ALA A 52 -9.26 16.17 -11.25
N ASP A 53 -8.21 16.40 -12.04
CA ASP A 53 -7.38 15.40 -12.68
C ASP A 53 -6.24 14.86 -11.79
N TYR A 54 -6.06 15.43 -10.60
CA TYR A 54 -5.06 14.95 -9.63
C TYR A 54 -5.48 13.59 -9.07
N LEU A 55 -4.48 12.79 -8.70
CA LEU A 55 -4.65 11.49 -8.09
C LEU A 55 -4.72 11.63 -6.58
N ILE A 56 -5.62 10.87 -5.96
CA ILE A 56 -5.69 10.66 -4.53
C ILE A 56 -4.61 9.63 -4.15
N THR A 57 -3.82 9.96 -3.13
CA THR A 57 -2.78 9.09 -2.57
C THR A 57 -2.85 9.15 -1.05
N PRO A 58 -2.26 8.21 -0.31
CA PRO A 58 -2.09 8.31 1.15
C PRO A 58 -1.14 9.43 1.64
N PHE A 59 -0.85 10.43 0.79
CA PHE A 59 -0.02 11.59 1.09
C PHE A 59 -0.70 12.91 0.64
N GLY A 60 -1.97 12.86 0.23
CA GLY A 60 -2.69 13.96 -0.39
C GLY A 60 -2.86 13.81 -1.91
N TYR A 61 -2.99 14.94 -2.59
CA TYR A 61 -3.31 14.97 -4.02
C TYR A 61 -2.09 15.31 -4.86
N PHE A 62 -1.83 14.50 -5.89
CA PHE A 62 -0.66 14.63 -6.75
C PHE A 62 -1.04 14.65 -8.22
N HIS A 63 -0.31 15.45 -9.01
CA HIS A 63 -0.43 15.38 -10.45
C HIS A 63 -0.04 13.97 -10.95
N PRO A 64 -0.70 13.38 -11.96
CA PRO A 64 -0.41 12.02 -12.42
C PRO A 64 1.05 11.76 -12.78
N ALA A 65 1.77 12.76 -13.32
CA ALA A 65 3.20 12.63 -13.65
C ALA A 65 4.13 12.50 -12.42
N CYS A 66 3.62 12.77 -11.22
CA CYS A 66 4.36 12.70 -9.96
C CYS A 66 4.16 11.38 -9.22
N VAL A 67 3.30 10.49 -9.71
CA VAL A 67 2.97 9.23 -9.04
C VAL A 67 3.39 8.09 -9.94
N GLN A 68 4.17 7.15 -9.39
CA GLN A 68 4.70 6.04 -10.19
C GLN A 68 4.64 4.72 -9.45
N GLU A 69 4.29 3.69 -10.20
CA GLU A 69 4.38 2.30 -9.78
C GLU A 69 5.84 1.84 -9.82
N ILE A 70 6.26 1.13 -8.78
CA ILE A 70 7.50 0.36 -8.73
C ILE A 70 7.11 -1.12 -8.79
N ARG A 71 7.43 -1.75 -9.92
CA ARG A 71 7.02 -3.12 -10.23
C ARG A 71 7.84 -4.14 -9.43
N PRO A 72 7.41 -5.42 -9.36
CA PRO A 72 8.19 -6.43 -8.68
C PRO A 72 9.58 -6.51 -9.27
N ARG A 73 10.58 -6.58 -8.39
CA ARG A 73 12.02 -6.59 -8.72
C ARG A 73 12.55 -5.29 -9.36
N GLU A 74 11.78 -4.21 -9.36
CA GLU A 74 12.30 -2.87 -9.56
C GLU A 74 12.77 -2.25 -8.23
N SER A 75 13.69 -1.29 -8.31
CA SER A 75 14.12 -0.50 -7.14
C SER A 75 14.43 0.94 -7.55
N VAL A 76 13.96 1.88 -6.73
CA VAL A 76 14.27 3.31 -6.88
C VAL A 76 15.73 3.53 -6.45
N GLN A 77 16.52 4.14 -7.31
CA GLN A 77 17.91 4.49 -7.06
C GLN A 77 17.99 5.87 -6.38
N ALA A 78 19.16 6.22 -5.85
CA ALA A 78 19.36 7.49 -5.14
C ALA A 78 19.09 8.73 -6.01
N ASP A 79 19.34 8.64 -7.31
CA ASP A 79 19.07 9.68 -8.31
C ASP A 79 17.60 9.73 -8.77
N GLY A 80 16.74 8.87 -8.22
CA GLY A 80 15.33 8.73 -8.58
C GLY A 80 15.08 7.85 -9.79
N SER A 81 16.11 7.37 -10.50
CA SER A 81 15.94 6.39 -11.58
C SER A 81 15.46 5.05 -11.04
N ILE A 82 14.88 4.22 -11.90
CA ILE A 82 14.32 2.92 -11.51
C ILE A 82 15.09 1.83 -12.23
N ARG A 83 15.73 0.96 -11.45
CA ARG A 83 16.46 -0.20 -11.95
C ARG A 83 15.58 -1.43 -11.88
N GLY A 84 15.34 -2.06 -13.03
CA GLY A 84 14.65 -3.34 -13.15
C GLY A 84 15.56 -4.55 -12.90
N ALA A 85 14.94 -5.73 -12.83
CA ALA A 85 15.61 -6.99 -12.51
C ALA A 85 16.71 -7.38 -13.50
N ASN A 86 16.55 -7.04 -14.78
CA ASN A 86 17.51 -7.30 -15.85
C ASN A 86 18.64 -6.24 -15.91
N GLY A 87 18.70 -5.34 -14.93
CA GLY A 87 19.65 -4.24 -14.90
C GLY A 87 19.27 -3.03 -15.74
N ALA A 88 18.20 -3.09 -16.54
CA ALA A 88 17.70 -1.95 -17.30
C ALA A 88 17.27 -0.83 -16.36
N VAL A 89 17.50 0.41 -16.78
CA VAL A 89 17.16 1.61 -16.01
C VAL A 89 16.13 2.41 -16.79
N ARG A 90 15.02 2.76 -16.14
CA ARG A 90 14.03 3.72 -16.66
C ARG A 90 14.06 4.99 -15.81
N ALA A 91 13.69 6.11 -16.43
CA ALA A 91 13.52 7.36 -15.70
C ALA A 91 12.43 7.19 -14.61
N GLY A 92 12.68 7.77 -13.44
CA GLY A 92 11.63 7.96 -12.44
C GLY A 92 10.83 9.24 -12.71
N ALA A 93 9.78 9.44 -11.92
CA ALA A 93 8.96 10.64 -11.92
C ALA A 93 9.80 11.85 -11.50
N SER A 94 9.89 12.85 -12.39
CA SER A 94 10.43 14.17 -12.07
C SER A 94 9.26 15.11 -11.85
N CYS A 95 8.85 15.29 -10.59
CA CYS A 95 7.68 16.09 -10.27
C CYS A 95 8.04 17.57 -10.22
N GLN A 96 7.57 18.34 -11.20
CA GLN A 96 7.63 19.80 -11.19
C GLN A 96 6.24 20.44 -10.99
N HIS A 97 5.26 19.64 -10.58
CA HIS A 97 3.89 20.09 -10.34
C HIS A 97 3.68 20.41 -8.85
N VAL A 98 2.79 21.36 -8.59
CA VAL A 98 2.25 21.58 -7.24
C VAL A 98 1.59 20.29 -6.77
N ARG A 99 1.73 19.96 -5.49
CA ARG A 99 0.94 18.92 -4.82
C ARG A 99 0.06 19.57 -3.77
N TYR A 100 -0.95 18.86 -3.28
CA TYR A 100 -1.86 19.40 -2.26
C TYR A 100 -1.95 18.47 -1.06
N THR A 101 -2.00 19.07 0.14
CA THR A 101 -2.26 18.30 1.37
C THR A 101 -3.66 17.70 1.34
N LEU A 102 -3.92 16.85 2.33
CA LEU A 102 -5.24 16.28 2.63
C LEU A 102 -6.35 17.34 2.74
N ARG A 103 -5.98 18.55 3.17
CA ARG A 103 -6.88 19.71 3.35
C ARG A 103 -6.93 20.63 2.14
N GLY A 104 -6.19 20.31 1.07
CA GLY A 104 -6.14 21.10 -0.16
C GLY A 104 -5.12 22.24 -0.14
N GLU A 105 -4.21 22.27 0.83
CA GLU A 105 -3.18 23.31 0.88
C GLU A 105 -2.09 23.00 -0.14
N ALA A 106 -1.76 23.99 -0.98
CA ALA A 106 -0.77 23.84 -2.03
C ALA A 106 0.66 23.76 -1.46
N ILE A 107 1.45 22.81 -1.96
CA ILE A 107 2.88 22.63 -1.70
C ILE A 107 3.60 22.72 -3.05
N GLY A 108 4.49 23.70 -3.20
CA GLY A 108 5.26 23.86 -4.42
C GLY A 108 6.22 22.68 -4.66
N PRO A 109 6.72 22.50 -5.89
CA PRO A 109 7.51 21.32 -6.27
C PRO A 109 8.81 21.13 -5.46
N ARG A 110 9.33 22.22 -4.87
CA ARG A 110 10.56 22.21 -4.06
C ARG A 110 10.29 22.42 -2.57
N ASP A 111 9.02 22.59 -2.21
CA ASP A 111 8.64 22.89 -0.83
C ASP A 111 8.35 21.60 -0.08
N LYS A 112 8.83 21.51 1.16
CA LYS A 112 8.52 20.37 2.05
C LYS A 112 7.16 20.50 2.70
N ARG A 113 6.71 21.74 2.91
CA ARG A 113 5.50 22.10 3.65
C ARG A 113 4.69 23.13 2.85
N PRO A 114 3.38 23.22 3.07
CA PRO A 114 2.57 24.26 2.45
C PRO A 114 3.13 25.64 2.80
N ALA A 115 3.00 26.58 1.87
CA ALA A 115 3.18 27.98 2.21
C ALA A 115 2.13 28.36 3.27
N PRO A 116 2.45 29.23 4.24
CA PRO A 116 1.45 29.75 5.18
C PRO A 116 0.34 30.44 4.38
N GLN A 117 -0.82 29.81 4.29
CA GLN A 117 -1.99 30.41 3.66
C GLN A 117 -2.87 31.03 4.75
N THR A 118 -3.45 32.19 4.44
CA THR A 118 -4.59 32.72 5.19
C THR A 118 -5.69 31.68 5.10
N ALA A 119 -6.17 31.18 6.25
CA ALA A 119 -7.14 30.09 6.30
C ALA A 119 -8.33 30.38 5.37
N LEU A 120 -8.38 29.69 4.22
CA LEU A 120 -9.57 29.68 3.40
C LEU A 120 -10.63 28.96 4.23
N THR A 121 -11.66 29.69 4.63
CA THR A 121 -12.84 29.15 5.32
C THR A 121 -13.66 28.37 4.29
N ALA A 122 -13.13 27.22 3.88
CA ALA A 122 -13.89 26.25 3.12
C ALA A 122 -14.74 25.46 4.11
N THR A 123 -16.06 25.66 4.07
CA THR A 123 -17.00 24.69 4.64
C THR A 123 -16.85 23.41 3.82
N GLN A 124 -15.98 22.51 4.27
CA GLN A 124 -15.77 21.25 3.58
C GLN A 124 -16.98 20.37 3.83
N SER A 125 -17.77 20.11 2.78
CA SER A 125 -18.96 19.25 2.87
C SER A 125 -18.62 17.77 3.02
N ALA A 126 -17.33 17.41 2.94
CA ALA A 126 -16.82 16.07 3.13
C ALA A 126 -15.50 16.06 3.90
N ILE A 127 -15.31 15.05 4.72
CA ILE A 127 -14.11 14.75 5.47
C ILE A 127 -13.03 14.29 4.49
N ASN A 128 -11.85 14.89 4.61
CA ASN A 128 -10.65 14.48 3.89
C ASN A 128 -9.45 14.47 4.86
N GLY A 129 -8.56 13.51 4.68
CA GLY A 129 -7.37 13.29 5.50
C GLY A 129 -7.56 12.33 6.67
N TRP A 130 -6.63 12.42 7.61
CA TRP A 130 -6.57 11.54 8.77
C TRP A 130 -7.73 11.84 9.72
N VAL A 131 -8.49 10.80 10.06
CA VAL A 131 -9.67 10.88 10.93
C VAL A 131 -9.33 10.34 12.32
N LEU A 132 -8.65 9.20 12.35
CA LEU A 132 -8.26 8.48 13.56
C LEU A 132 -6.83 7.99 13.39
N ASP A 133 -6.06 8.02 14.47
CA ASP A 133 -4.80 7.29 14.53
C ASP A 133 -4.51 6.76 15.93
N THR A 134 -3.49 5.90 15.98
CA THR A 134 -2.78 5.58 17.20
C THR A 134 -1.29 5.76 16.94
N GLU A 135 -0.60 6.40 17.87
CA GLU A 135 0.77 6.84 17.64
C GLU A 135 1.68 6.65 18.84
N LEU A 136 2.98 6.58 18.57
CA LEU A 136 4.01 6.49 19.59
C LEU A 136 5.32 7.11 19.09
N THR A 137 5.86 8.06 19.85
CA THR A 137 7.15 8.70 19.54
C THR A 137 8.24 8.22 20.49
N THR A 138 9.47 8.17 19.99
CA THR A 138 10.66 7.94 20.81
C THR A 138 11.79 8.88 20.39
N SER A 139 12.84 8.96 21.22
CA SER A 139 14.06 9.70 20.89
C SER A 139 15.02 8.92 19.98
N SER A 140 14.78 7.63 19.76
CA SER A 140 15.65 6.74 18.99
C SER A 140 14.98 6.29 17.69
N ALA A 141 15.77 5.97 16.67
CA ALA A 141 15.23 5.43 15.42
C ALA A 141 14.67 4.02 15.63
N TYR A 142 13.49 3.74 15.09
CA TYR A 142 13.01 2.39 14.89
C TYR A 142 13.80 1.68 13.79
N GLY A 143 13.91 0.36 13.90
CA GLY A 143 14.38 -0.53 12.85
C GLY A 143 13.26 -1.19 12.05
N GLY A 144 12.01 -1.05 12.49
CA GLY A 144 10.82 -1.53 11.81
C GLY A 144 9.54 -1.53 12.66
N ILE A 145 8.42 -1.80 12.00
CA ILE A 145 7.10 -2.07 12.59
C ILE A 145 6.45 -3.23 11.83
N ASN A 146 5.68 -4.06 12.54
CA ASN A 146 4.71 -4.96 11.93
C ASN A 146 3.32 -4.77 12.58
N ALA A 147 2.27 -5.13 11.83
CA ALA A 147 0.91 -5.23 12.34
C ALA A 147 0.11 -6.20 11.47
N SER A 148 -0.97 -6.74 12.01
CA SER A 148 -1.92 -7.58 11.28
C SER A 148 -3.34 -7.02 11.44
N TRP A 149 -4.15 -7.11 10.39
CA TRP A 149 -5.54 -6.67 10.43
C TRP A 149 -6.38 -7.48 9.45
N THR A 150 -7.69 -7.52 9.69
CA THR A 150 -8.65 -8.12 8.77
C THR A 150 -9.18 -7.06 7.81
N VAL A 151 -9.31 -7.39 6.53
CA VAL A 151 -9.96 -6.49 5.56
C VAL A 151 -11.43 -6.31 5.98
N PRO A 152 -11.89 -5.07 6.18
CA PRO A 152 -13.21 -4.79 6.72
C PRO A 152 -14.29 -5.06 5.67
N ALA A 153 -15.55 -4.94 6.07
CA ALA A 153 -16.67 -4.96 5.13
C ALA A 153 -16.57 -3.80 4.12
N ASN A 154 -17.22 -3.92 2.96
CA ASN A 154 -17.32 -2.79 2.05
C ASN A 154 -18.17 -1.66 2.68
N PRO A 155 -17.97 -0.39 2.29
CA PRO A 155 -18.89 0.68 2.66
C PRO A 155 -20.34 0.39 2.27
N ALA A 156 -21.28 0.78 3.12
CA ALA A 156 -22.72 0.58 2.88
C ALA A 156 -23.24 1.46 1.73
N ALA A 157 -22.60 2.61 1.51
CA ALA A 157 -22.88 3.53 0.43
C ALA A 157 -21.57 3.97 -0.25
N TYR A 158 -21.65 4.18 -1.56
CA TYR A 158 -20.53 4.61 -2.38
C TYR A 158 -20.88 5.88 -3.15
N ALA A 159 -20.02 6.88 -3.01
CA ALA A 159 -20.07 8.16 -3.72
C ALA A 159 -18.68 8.57 -4.23
N GLY A 160 -17.82 7.57 -4.53
CA GLY A 160 -16.45 7.79 -5.00
C GLY A 160 -15.40 8.03 -3.93
N GLN A 161 -15.77 7.91 -2.64
CA GLN A 161 -14.82 8.07 -1.54
C GLN A 161 -13.64 7.10 -1.64
N VAL A 162 -12.52 7.50 -1.06
CA VAL A 162 -11.36 6.65 -0.83
C VAL A 162 -11.18 6.49 0.67
N VAL A 163 -10.89 5.27 1.12
CA VAL A 163 -10.59 4.97 2.53
C VAL A 163 -9.27 4.22 2.57
N TYR A 164 -8.34 4.67 3.39
CA TYR A 164 -7.05 4.05 3.62
C TYR A 164 -6.91 3.63 5.08
N PHE A 165 -6.32 2.46 5.25
CA PHE A 165 -5.93 1.89 6.53
C PHE A 165 -4.48 1.42 6.48
N PHE A 166 -3.68 1.83 7.45
CA PHE A 166 -2.27 1.46 7.52
C PHE A 166 -1.68 1.64 8.92
N PRO A 167 -0.71 0.80 9.34
CA PRO A 167 0.33 1.20 10.28
C PRO A 167 1.43 1.98 9.53
N GLY A 168 2.40 2.57 10.23
CA GLY A 168 3.51 3.20 9.53
C GLY A 168 4.59 3.82 10.41
N LEU A 169 5.62 4.35 9.75
CA LEU A 169 6.73 5.07 10.40
C LEU A 169 6.98 6.42 9.73
N GLN A 170 7.14 7.45 10.54
CA GLN A 170 7.53 8.82 10.16
C GLN A 170 8.69 9.34 11.01
N ASP A 171 9.25 10.46 10.58
CA ASP A 171 10.15 11.29 11.38
C ASP A 171 9.36 12.37 12.09
N TYR A 172 9.41 12.35 13.42
CA TYR A 172 8.68 13.30 14.26
C TYR A 172 9.13 14.75 14.07
N ASN A 173 10.41 14.97 13.79
CA ASN A 173 10.99 16.31 13.72
C ASN A 173 10.98 16.89 12.30
N ASP A 174 11.05 16.04 11.28
CA ASP A 174 11.01 16.46 9.87
C ASP A 174 10.16 15.52 9.02
N VAL A 175 8.83 15.67 9.11
CA VAL A 175 7.87 14.91 8.31
C VAL A 175 8.03 15.23 6.82
N GLN A 176 8.62 14.30 6.07
CA GLN A 176 8.67 14.33 4.60
C GLN A 176 8.02 13.08 3.97
N SER A 177 8.13 11.93 4.64
CA SER A 177 7.53 10.65 4.24
C SER A 177 6.83 9.98 5.39
N ILE A 178 5.94 9.06 5.05
CA ILE A 178 5.60 7.90 5.85
C ILE A 178 5.90 6.63 5.05
N LEU A 179 6.53 5.65 5.70
CA LEU A 179 6.61 4.29 5.19
C LEU A 179 5.36 3.54 5.62
N GLN A 180 4.51 3.14 4.67
CA GLN A 180 3.19 2.60 4.97
C GLN A 180 2.81 1.39 4.09
N PRO A 181 2.52 0.23 4.70
CA PRO A 181 1.81 -0.86 4.05
C PRO A 181 0.30 -0.57 4.11
N VAL A 182 -0.31 -0.27 2.96
CA VAL A 182 -1.65 0.33 2.89
C VAL A 182 -2.68 -0.68 2.37
N LEU A 183 -3.81 -0.74 3.06
CA LEU A 183 -5.08 -1.26 2.55
C LEU A 183 -5.96 -0.08 2.14
N GLY A 184 -6.44 -0.07 0.89
CA GLY A 184 -7.26 1.02 0.36
C GLY A 184 -8.57 0.54 -0.27
N TRP A 185 -9.69 1.15 0.10
CA TRP A 185 -10.96 1.04 -0.62
C TRP A 185 -11.02 2.05 -1.74
N ASN A 186 -11.31 1.58 -2.96
CA ASN A 186 -11.40 2.42 -4.15
C ASN A 186 -10.17 3.33 -4.30
N ALA A 187 -8.98 2.82 -3.95
CA ALA A 187 -7.73 3.56 -4.12
C ALA A 187 -7.31 3.60 -5.59
N PHE A 188 -7.68 2.57 -6.35
CA PHE A 188 -7.31 2.35 -7.75
C PHE A 188 -8.52 2.40 -8.68
N ASN A 189 -9.47 3.29 -8.39
CA ASN A 189 -10.69 3.56 -9.15
C ASN A 189 -11.46 2.27 -9.50
N ASP A 190 -11.54 1.37 -8.53
CA ASP A 190 -11.92 -0.03 -8.73
C ASP A 190 -13.01 -0.52 -7.79
N ASN A 191 -13.52 0.33 -6.89
CA ASN A 191 -14.63 0.02 -5.97
C ASN A 191 -14.43 -1.28 -5.19
N ARG A 192 -13.19 -1.55 -4.78
CA ARG A 192 -12.79 -2.74 -4.02
C ARG A 192 -11.66 -2.42 -3.06
N TRP A 193 -11.35 -3.38 -2.20
CA TRP A 193 -10.18 -3.36 -1.35
C TRP A 193 -8.94 -3.79 -2.13
N THR A 194 -7.89 -2.98 -2.04
CA THR A 194 -6.62 -3.21 -2.72
C THR A 194 -5.47 -2.89 -1.78
N ILE A 195 -4.49 -3.78 -1.68
CA ILE A 195 -3.26 -3.54 -0.93
C ILE A 195 -2.16 -2.98 -1.83
N ALA A 196 -1.44 -1.98 -1.32
CA ALA A 196 -0.23 -1.44 -1.92
C ALA A 196 0.68 -0.84 -0.85
N SER A 197 1.99 -0.94 -1.04
CA SER A 197 2.99 -0.32 -0.15
C SER A 197 3.44 1.02 -0.73
N TRP A 198 3.62 2.05 0.10
CA TRP A 198 3.88 3.41 -0.37
C TRP A 198 5.04 4.11 0.34
N ASN A 199 5.73 4.99 -0.38
CA ASN A 199 6.77 5.90 0.14
C ASN A 199 6.82 7.20 -0.68
N CYS A 200 7.02 8.35 -0.03
CA CYS A 200 6.99 9.70 -0.63
C CYS A 200 7.96 10.65 0.10
N CYS A 201 8.33 11.85 -0.31
CA CYS A 201 8.16 12.48 -1.59
C CYS A 201 9.52 12.96 -2.11
N GLN A 202 10.45 12.04 -2.37
CA GLN A 202 11.75 12.44 -2.92
C GLN A 202 11.53 13.18 -4.25
N ASN A 203 11.99 14.43 -4.31
CA ASN A 203 11.81 15.31 -5.47
C ASN A 203 10.33 15.45 -5.89
N GLY A 204 9.40 15.42 -4.93
CA GLY A 204 7.96 15.54 -5.17
C GLY A 204 7.30 14.29 -5.76
N ALA A 205 8.05 13.19 -5.95
CA ALA A 205 7.52 11.94 -6.49
C ALA A 205 6.98 11.00 -5.41
N VAL A 206 5.84 10.37 -5.70
CA VAL A 206 5.22 9.31 -4.89
C VAL A 206 5.50 7.97 -5.54
N ASN A 207 5.99 7.01 -4.75
CA ASN A 207 6.21 5.64 -5.18
C ASN A 207 5.20 4.71 -4.50
N TYR A 208 4.61 3.81 -5.29
CA TYR A 208 3.78 2.72 -4.78
C TYR A 208 4.15 1.40 -5.43
N SER A 209 3.99 0.28 -4.73
CA SER A 209 4.21 -1.05 -5.29
C SER A 209 3.01 -1.53 -6.11
N SER A 210 3.23 -2.52 -6.98
CA SER A 210 2.16 -3.11 -7.79
C SER A 210 0.97 -3.55 -6.92
N PRO A 211 -0.23 -2.97 -7.12
CA PRO A 211 -1.39 -3.22 -6.27
C PRO A 211 -1.86 -4.67 -6.39
N GLN A 212 -2.46 -5.20 -5.33
CA GLN A 212 -3.12 -6.51 -5.33
C GLN A 212 -4.53 -6.38 -4.76
N ALA A 213 -5.53 -6.88 -5.48
CA ALA A 213 -6.91 -6.89 -4.99
C ALA A 213 -7.04 -7.91 -3.85
N VAL A 214 -7.80 -7.53 -2.81
CA VAL A 214 -8.14 -8.36 -1.66
C VAL A 214 -9.65 -8.28 -1.41
N ALA A 215 -10.19 -9.11 -0.53
CA ALA A 215 -11.61 -9.10 -0.18
C ALA A 215 -11.83 -8.98 1.32
N SER A 216 -13.05 -8.56 1.68
CA SER A 216 -13.50 -8.55 3.08
C SER A 216 -13.28 -9.91 3.75
N GLY A 217 -12.77 -9.89 4.98
CA GLY A 217 -12.43 -11.08 5.76
C GLY A 217 -10.99 -11.58 5.58
N ASP A 218 -10.26 -11.08 4.58
CA ASP A 218 -8.87 -11.48 4.36
C ASP A 218 -7.95 -11.02 5.49
N GLN A 219 -6.92 -11.81 5.79
CA GLN A 219 -5.96 -11.52 6.83
C GLN A 219 -4.73 -10.86 6.23
N ILE A 220 -4.52 -9.59 6.57
CA ILE A 220 -3.40 -8.78 6.08
C ILE A 220 -2.31 -8.71 7.14
N VAL A 221 -1.06 -8.78 6.69
CA VAL A 221 0.12 -8.41 7.46
C VAL A 221 0.86 -7.29 6.74
N GLY A 222 1.07 -6.19 7.46
CA GLY A 222 1.92 -5.09 7.04
C GLY A 222 3.26 -5.13 7.76
N THR A 223 4.37 -4.99 7.03
CA THR A 223 5.70 -4.86 7.61
C THR A 223 6.46 -3.70 6.99
N VAL A 224 7.18 -2.98 7.84
CA VAL A 224 8.19 -1.99 7.46
C VAL A 224 9.47 -2.36 8.19
N GLN A 225 10.56 -2.58 7.47
CA GLN A 225 11.84 -2.98 8.07
C GLN A 225 13.00 -2.34 7.33
N ASN A 226 14.00 -1.87 8.08
CA ASN A 226 15.24 -1.39 7.46
C ASN A 226 16.05 -2.58 6.89
N ASN A 227 16.90 -2.35 5.89
CA ASN A 227 17.68 -3.40 5.22
C ASN A 227 19.10 -3.54 5.74
N CYS A 228 19.46 -2.78 6.78
CA CYS A 228 20.84 -2.70 7.26
C CYS A 228 21.12 -3.77 8.33
N ALA A 229 22.40 -4.04 8.53
CA ALA A 229 22.86 -4.90 9.62
C ALA A 229 22.42 -4.32 10.97
N ALA A 230 22.17 -5.21 11.94
CA ALA A 230 21.83 -4.83 13.30
C ALA A 230 22.90 -3.88 13.89
N GLY A 231 22.45 -2.77 14.48
CA GLY A 231 23.33 -1.77 15.09
C GLY A 231 23.99 -0.81 14.11
N ALA A 232 23.65 -0.87 12.81
CA ALA A 232 24.09 0.13 11.85
C ALA A 232 23.66 1.53 12.31
N ALA A 233 24.63 2.46 12.41
CA ALA A 233 24.38 3.82 12.89
C ALA A 233 23.39 4.61 11.99
N THR A 234 23.34 4.28 10.70
CA THR A 234 22.39 4.85 9.74
C THR A 234 21.85 3.75 8.82
N CYS A 235 20.60 3.91 8.38
CA CYS A 235 20.03 3.03 7.37
C CYS A 235 19.18 3.79 6.36
N SER A 236 19.68 3.87 5.12
CA SER A 236 19.02 4.55 4.02
C SER A 236 18.12 3.65 3.18
N SER A 237 18.03 2.36 3.49
CA SER A 237 17.28 1.40 2.68
C SER A 237 16.28 0.62 3.52
N TRP A 238 15.05 0.53 3.04
CA TRP A 238 13.91 -0.03 3.74
C TRP A 238 13.08 -0.92 2.82
N ASN A 239 12.42 -1.91 3.39
CA ASN A 239 11.38 -2.69 2.73
C ASN A 239 10.04 -2.37 3.39
N ILE A 240 9.03 -2.21 2.55
CA ILE A 240 7.63 -2.12 2.95
C ILE A 240 6.91 -3.26 2.23
N ASN A 241 6.23 -4.12 2.98
CA ASN A 241 5.48 -5.23 2.43
C ASN A 241 4.08 -5.25 3.02
N THR A 242 3.09 -5.38 2.14
CA THR A 242 1.70 -5.64 2.53
C THR A 242 1.33 -6.99 1.94
N GLN A 243 0.99 -7.96 2.78
CA GLN A 243 0.70 -9.33 2.36
C GLN A 243 -0.71 -9.72 2.78
N ASP A 244 -1.47 -10.28 1.86
CA ASP A 244 -2.68 -11.03 2.15
C ASP A 244 -2.29 -12.50 2.37
N LEU A 245 -2.43 -12.97 3.61
CA LEU A 245 -2.15 -14.34 4.01
C LEU A 245 -3.22 -15.32 3.52
N THR A 246 -4.47 -14.86 3.37
CA THR A 246 -5.59 -15.68 2.90
C THR A 246 -5.42 -16.04 1.42
N ARG A 247 -5.02 -15.08 0.60
CA ARG A 247 -4.81 -15.27 -0.86
C ARG A 247 -3.38 -15.60 -1.24
N ASN A 248 -2.44 -15.48 -0.32
CA ASN A 248 -1.01 -15.62 -0.56
C ASN A 248 -0.50 -14.69 -1.69
N VAL A 249 -0.94 -13.43 -1.65
CA VAL A 249 -0.48 -12.36 -2.56
C VAL A 249 0.17 -11.24 -1.75
N SER A 250 1.10 -10.51 -2.38
CA SER A 250 1.84 -9.45 -1.70
C SER A 250 2.10 -8.26 -2.61
N SER A 251 2.09 -7.06 -2.04
CA SER A 251 2.51 -5.82 -2.67
C SER A 251 3.66 -5.19 -1.87
N ALA A 252 4.85 -5.09 -2.48
CA ALA A 252 6.06 -4.70 -1.75
C ALA A 252 6.87 -3.60 -2.46
N LEU A 253 7.30 -2.60 -1.70
CA LEU A 253 8.35 -1.65 -2.07
C LEU A 253 9.66 -2.10 -1.41
N ASN A 254 10.54 -2.69 -2.21
CA ASN A 254 11.84 -3.16 -1.73
C ASN A 254 12.92 -2.11 -1.95
N ARG A 255 13.84 -2.02 -0.98
CA ARG A 255 15.00 -1.12 -1.01
C ARG A 255 14.64 0.35 -1.25
N THR A 256 13.49 0.77 -0.75
CA THR A 256 13.06 2.17 -0.81
C THR A 256 13.87 3.03 0.17
N SER A 257 14.00 4.33 -0.10
CA SER A 257 14.86 5.21 0.69
C SER A 257 14.14 5.83 1.89
N ASN A 258 14.86 6.13 2.97
CA ASN A 258 14.34 6.93 4.08
C ASN A 258 14.36 8.45 3.78
N TYR A 259 14.98 8.86 2.66
CA TYR A 259 15.17 10.26 2.28
C TYR A 259 15.92 11.10 3.32
N GLY A 260 16.82 10.47 4.07
CA GLY A 260 17.59 11.12 5.13
C GLY A 260 16.83 11.32 6.45
N GLN A 261 15.59 10.83 6.55
CA GLN A 261 14.78 10.93 7.76
C GLN A 261 15.16 9.91 8.84
N THR A 262 14.89 10.28 10.08
CA THR A 262 15.01 9.42 11.26
C THR A 262 13.62 8.95 11.67
N PHE A 263 13.29 7.70 11.36
CA PHE A 263 11.97 7.15 11.68
C PHE A 263 11.85 6.83 13.17
N ASN A 264 11.37 7.78 13.96
CA ASN A 264 11.19 7.70 15.41
C ASN A 264 9.73 7.97 15.85
N TRP A 265 8.81 8.08 14.90
CA TRP A 265 7.38 8.21 15.10
C TRP A 265 6.67 7.02 14.46
N ALA A 266 5.95 6.23 15.27
CA ALA A 266 5.25 5.05 14.81
C ALA A 266 3.74 5.26 14.88
N PHE A 267 3.03 4.65 13.93
CA PHE A 267 1.58 4.59 13.89
C PHE A 267 1.13 3.13 13.93
N GLY A 268 0.32 2.79 14.92
CA GLY A 268 -0.18 1.42 15.13
C GLY A 268 -1.35 1.10 14.21
N GLY A 269 -2.09 2.14 13.82
CA GLY A 269 -3.19 2.10 12.88
C GLY A 269 -3.68 3.51 12.60
N VAL A 270 -3.99 3.80 11.34
CA VAL A 270 -4.51 5.09 10.85
C VAL A 270 -5.74 4.82 10.00
N LEU A 271 -6.76 5.69 10.13
CA LEU A 271 -7.87 5.84 9.19
C LEU A 271 -7.69 7.17 8.46
N GLU A 272 -7.42 7.11 7.17
CA GLU A 272 -7.35 8.28 6.28
C GLU A 272 -8.44 8.17 5.22
N VAL A 273 -9.17 9.26 4.95
CA VAL A 273 -10.29 9.24 4.01
C VAL A 273 -10.27 10.40 3.03
N TYR A 274 -10.97 10.25 1.91
CA TYR A 274 -11.21 11.31 0.94
C TYR A 274 -12.66 11.28 0.48
N GLY A 275 -13.35 12.41 0.57
CA GLY A 275 -14.72 12.56 0.09
C GLY A 275 -15.79 11.82 0.92
N VAL A 276 -15.55 11.61 2.21
CA VAL A 276 -16.57 11.03 3.12
C VAL A 276 -17.52 12.12 3.59
N SER A 277 -18.79 12.06 3.17
CA SER A 277 -19.84 13.03 3.55
C SER A 277 -20.99 12.41 4.35
N SER A 278 -20.98 11.08 4.55
CA SER A 278 -21.96 10.37 5.38
C SER A 278 -21.30 9.15 6.02
N CYS A 279 -21.82 8.70 7.16
CA CYS A 279 -21.25 7.55 7.87
C CYS A 279 -21.32 6.25 7.05
N GLY A 280 -22.28 6.13 6.13
CA GLY A 280 -22.36 4.99 5.21
C GLY A 280 -21.21 4.88 4.21
N HIS A 281 -20.37 5.92 4.10
CA HIS A 281 -19.18 5.90 3.25
C HIS A 281 -17.98 5.21 3.92
N TYR A 282 -18.01 5.04 5.24
CA TYR A 282 -17.08 4.16 5.96
C TYR A 282 -17.47 2.69 5.77
N PRO A 283 -16.54 1.74 6.02
CA PRO A 283 -16.86 0.33 6.06
C PRO A 283 -18.07 0.01 6.95
N SER A 284 -18.86 -1.00 6.59
CA SER A 284 -20.13 -1.29 7.27
C SER A 284 -20.01 -2.06 8.59
N ASP A 285 -18.81 -2.51 8.96
CA ASP A 285 -18.52 -3.18 10.23
C ASP A 285 -18.31 -2.21 11.41
N GLY A 286 -18.19 -0.92 11.15
CA GLY A 286 -18.09 0.13 12.17
C GLY A 286 -16.75 0.21 12.90
N GLY A 287 -15.74 -0.55 12.47
CA GLY A 287 -14.40 -0.41 13.04
C GLY A 287 -13.33 -1.30 12.42
N MET A 288 -12.09 -0.95 12.71
CA MET A 288 -10.90 -1.69 12.33
C MET A 288 -9.99 -1.91 13.54
N SER A 289 -9.47 -3.13 13.68
CA SER A 289 -8.44 -3.46 14.66
C SER A 289 -7.15 -3.87 13.97
N PHE A 290 -6.05 -3.23 14.35
CA PHE A 290 -4.70 -3.69 14.11
C PHE A 290 -4.22 -4.44 15.34
N ALA A 291 -3.75 -5.67 15.16
CA ALA A 291 -3.31 -6.55 16.21
C ALA A 291 -1.88 -7.04 15.95
N GLY A 292 -1.25 -7.58 17.01
CA GLY A 292 0.12 -8.07 16.93
C GLY A 292 1.12 -6.99 16.56
N ILE A 293 0.88 -5.73 16.96
CA ILE A 293 1.75 -4.61 16.64
C ILE A 293 3.09 -4.77 17.37
N GLN A 294 4.19 -4.85 16.63
CA GLN A 294 5.54 -4.91 17.20
C GLN A 294 6.42 -3.84 16.58
N LEU A 295 7.14 -3.13 17.45
CA LEU A 295 8.20 -2.19 17.07
C LEU A 295 9.55 -2.86 17.26
N PHE A 296 10.48 -2.55 16.37
CA PHE A 296 11.85 -3.06 16.42
C PHE A 296 12.82 -1.89 16.59
N ASP A 297 13.89 -2.09 17.35
CA ASP A 297 14.99 -1.15 17.44
C ASP A 297 15.96 -1.28 16.24
N ALA A 298 16.97 -0.41 16.17
CA ALA A 298 18.01 -0.47 15.14
C ALA A 298 18.85 -1.78 15.17
N ASN A 299 18.80 -2.54 16.27
CA ASN A 299 19.44 -3.85 16.41
C ASN A 299 18.53 -5.01 15.98
N LYS A 300 17.36 -4.72 15.39
CA LYS A 300 16.36 -5.72 14.99
C LYS A 300 15.75 -6.48 16.16
N ARG A 301 15.84 -5.94 17.38
CA ARG A 301 15.21 -6.51 18.57
C ARG A 301 13.85 -5.87 18.77
N GLN A 302 12.88 -6.71 19.14
CA GLN A 302 11.56 -6.21 19.50
C GLN A 302 11.65 -5.32 20.74
N ILE A 303 11.03 -4.15 20.66
CA ILE A 303 10.83 -3.24 21.79
C ILE A 303 9.62 -3.75 22.56
N THR A 304 9.83 -4.15 23.82
CA THR A 304 8.77 -4.76 24.66
C THR A 304 8.43 -3.94 25.90
N GLN A 305 9.17 -2.86 26.16
CA GLN A 305 9.04 -2.01 27.35
C GLN A 305 8.90 -0.55 26.93
N GLY A 306 8.23 0.25 27.77
CA GLY A 306 8.06 1.69 27.53
C GLY A 306 7.18 2.04 26.34
N LEU A 307 6.31 1.13 25.90
CA LEU A 307 5.39 1.37 24.80
C LEU A 307 4.10 2.07 25.29
N SER A 308 4.11 3.40 25.30
CA SER A 308 2.96 4.23 25.66
C SER A 308 2.28 4.80 24.41
N TRP A 309 1.38 4.04 23.81
CA TRP A 309 0.63 4.47 22.65
C TRP A 309 -0.42 5.53 23.02
N GLN A 310 -0.56 6.54 22.17
CA GLN A 310 -1.63 7.52 22.20
C GLN A 310 -2.65 7.18 21.13
N ALA A 311 -3.91 7.55 21.36
CA ALA A 311 -4.99 7.35 20.42
C ALA A 311 -5.68 8.70 20.20
N ASN A 312 -5.83 9.09 18.94
CA ASN A 312 -6.35 10.41 18.60
C ASN A 312 -7.58 10.33 17.70
N VAL A 313 -8.54 11.21 17.97
CA VAL A 313 -9.64 11.53 17.05
C VAL A 313 -9.36 12.91 16.48
N LEU A 314 -8.90 12.94 15.22
CA LEU A 314 -8.37 14.14 14.57
C LEU A 314 -9.45 14.95 13.87
N GLN A 315 -10.54 14.30 13.47
CA GLN A 315 -11.71 14.93 12.85
C GLN A 315 -12.97 14.31 13.47
N GLN A 316 -13.94 15.15 13.84
CA GLN A 316 -15.23 14.73 14.39
C GLN A 316 -16.34 14.97 13.37
N ALA A 317 -17.17 13.96 13.10
CA ALA A 317 -18.21 14.04 12.06
C ALA A 317 -19.51 13.29 12.37
N GLY A 318 -19.82 13.06 13.65
CA GLY A 318 -21.08 12.44 14.06
C GLY A 318 -21.18 10.92 13.79
N CYS A 319 -20.13 10.28 13.27
CA CYS A 319 -20.09 8.84 12.98
C CYS A 319 -19.48 8.01 14.13
N ASN A 320 -19.75 8.35 15.40
CA ASN A 320 -19.20 7.62 16.56
C ASN A 320 -17.68 7.39 16.52
N LEU A 321 -16.94 8.36 15.97
CA LEU A 321 -15.50 8.27 15.74
C LEU A 321 -14.75 8.10 17.08
N ASN A 322 -14.00 7.02 17.21
CA ASN A 322 -13.22 6.70 18.41
C ASN A 322 -11.92 5.98 18.05
N ALA A 323 -10.86 6.21 18.83
CA ALA A 323 -9.62 5.45 18.75
C ALA A 323 -9.20 4.98 20.15
N SER A 324 -8.68 3.77 20.24
CA SER A 324 -8.05 3.25 21.45
C SER A 324 -6.77 2.48 21.11
N ALA A 325 -5.80 2.52 22.02
CA ALA A 325 -4.52 1.86 21.83
C ALA A 325 -4.10 1.14 23.12
N ALA A 326 -3.46 -0.02 22.93
CA ALA A 326 -2.78 -0.78 23.96
C ALA A 326 -1.50 -1.38 23.36
N PRO A 327 -0.53 -1.84 24.17
CA PRO A 327 0.62 -2.56 23.64
C PRO A 327 0.18 -3.73 22.73
N GLY A 328 0.57 -3.66 21.46
CA GLY A 328 0.25 -4.68 20.46
C GLY A 328 -1.11 -4.55 19.77
N VAL A 329 -1.97 -3.58 20.14
CA VAL A 329 -3.32 -3.43 19.58
C VAL A 329 -3.69 -1.96 19.38
N ALA A 330 -4.28 -1.65 18.23
CA ALA A 330 -4.93 -0.37 17.95
C ALA A 330 -6.34 -0.63 17.39
N ASN A 331 -7.35 0.02 17.98
CA ASN A 331 -8.74 -0.06 17.50
C ASN A 331 -9.22 1.32 17.05
N LEU A 332 -9.82 1.35 15.87
CA LEU A 332 -10.42 2.52 15.25
C LEU A 332 -11.92 2.22 15.06
N SER A 333 -12.81 3.12 15.45
CA SER A 333 -14.27 2.97 15.31
C SER A 333 -14.86 4.15 14.54
N TYR A 334 -15.81 3.88 13.65
CA TYR A 334 -16.37 4.84 12.69
C TYR A 334 -17.83 4.58 12.29
#